data_AF-A0A838MJZ5-F1
#
_entry.id   AF-A0A838MJZ5-F1
#
_cell.length_a   1.000
_cell.length_b   1.000
_cell.length_c   1.000
_cell.angle_alpha   90.00
_cell.angle_beta   90.00
_cell.angle_gamma   90.00
#
_symmetry.space_group_name_H-M   'P 1'
#
loop_
_entity.id
_entity.type
_entity.pdbx_description
1 polymer ?
#
loop_
_entity_poly.entity_id
_entity_poly.type
_entity_poly.pdbx_seq_one_letter_code
_entity_poly.pdbx_strand_id
1 'polypeptide(L)'
;MKKQFTIFLLLILSSSLLFIAKNVFATEGACSYHSGANCGIGHINNRAVCNDGWLSSVPYDDMEECIGYSYSCTLYLSNQQYISQKTVLKQDLEIQKIEIDKLKSDLSNLDYKEAQALIDLQESTIGRGITAGGLQPQINAINREYAQKRLNLSQQIDTTVSLYNDSVKKYNGICRIYTDEEKNNICVQNFGNQQKFNNGFCVALPPIVTACSLWTYSNWTNCVNGKQTRSVISSYPNNCIGGNPILGQSCQYEIKTEEKNNNATTNNQTKENSNSNLNGKNFIEQEKTLITKIDKNLSKRVIGNILLQVEKNGEGWYVYPDDQKKYYLGRPADAFSIMRNLGLGIKHSELNNYLNAKFPSRLSGKIMLDVEQNGEAYYINPDDLKAYYLSRPSDAFRIMRELGLGITNDDVRKIDVGEILNSL
;
A
#
# COMPACT_ATOMS: atom_id res chain seq x y z
N MET A 1 40.57 -32.25 -54.16
CA MET A 1 40.25 -30.89 -54.67
C MET A 1 39.29 -30.20 -53.69
N LYS A 2 38.96 -28.91 -53.90
CA LYS A 2 38.30 -28.03 -52.92
C LYS A 2 36.87 -28.46 -52.51
N LYS A 3 36.42 -27.95 -51.35
CA LYS A 3 35.09 -28.07 -50.72
C LYS A 3 34.83 -29.45 -50.05
N GLN A 4 34.15 -29.56 -48.91
CA GLN A 4 33.49 -28.54 -48.06
C GLN A 4 34.10 -28.53 -46.64
N PHE A 5 34.30 -27.36 -46.05
CA PHE A 5 34.82 -27.19 -44.68
C PHE A 5 33.99 -26.14 -43.92
N THR A 6 32.66 -26.32 -43.96
CA THR A 6 31.65 -25.29 -43.65
C THR A 6 30.41 -25.84 -42.93
N ILE A 7 30.55 -26.94 -42.17
CA ILE A 7 29.46 -27.53 -41.37
C ILE A 7 29.94 -27.80 -39.93
N PHE A 8 30.46 -26.76 -39.26
CA PHE A 8 30.65 -26.78 -37.79
C PHE A 8 30.61 -25.38 -37.13
N LEU A 9 30.04 -24.37 -37.80
CA LEU A 9 29.93 -22.99 -37.29
C LEU A 9 28.49 -22.44 -37.32
N LEU A 10 27.48 -23.33 -37.38
CA LEU A 10 26.06 -22.98 -37.49
C LEU A 10 25.14 -23.74 -36.49
N LEU A 11 25.73 -24.32 -35.44
CA LEU A 11 25.01 -24.99 -34.34
C LEU A 11 25.37 -24.44 -32.95
N ILE A 12 25.99 -23.26 -32.88
CA ILE A 12 26.26 -22.52 -31.63
C ILE A 12 25.75 -21.06 -31.76
N LEU A 13 24.64 -20.88 -32.50
CA LEU A 13 24.07 -19.57 -32.83
C LEU A 13 22.52 -19.54 -32.81
N SER A 14 21.90 -20.57 -32.23
CA SER A 14 20.45 -20.71 -32.07
C SER A 14 20.02 -21.02 -30.63
N SER A 15 20.95 -21.03 -29.68
CA SER A 15 20.68 -21.19 -28.23
C SER A 15 21.10 -19.97 -27.40
N SER A 16 21.37 -18.83 -28.06
CA SER A 16 21.12 -17.53 -27.45
C SER A 16 19.60 -17.37 -27.32
N LEU A 17 19.02 -18.06 -26.33
CA LEU A 17 17.72 -17.72 -25.78
C LEU A 17 17.80 -16.23 -25.45
N LEU A 18 17.03 -15.44 -26.18
CA LEU A 18 16.86 -14.03 -25.86
C LEU A 18 16.25 -14.00 -24.46
N PHE A 19 17.10 -13.68 -23.47
CA PHE A 19 16.67 -12.91 -22.31
C PHE A 19 16.22 -11.54 -22.84
N ILE A 20 15.06 -11.53 -23.50
CA ILE A 20 14.19 -10.38 -23.51
C ILE A 20 14.02 -10.07 -22.03
N ALA A 21 14.61 -8.96 -21.60
CA ALA A 21 14.30 -8.43 -20.29
C ALA A 21 12.78 -8.17 -20.31
N LYS A 22 12.00 -9.07 -19.70
CA LYS A 22 10.65 -8.75 -19.31
C LYS A 22 10.83 -7.60 -18.33
N ASN A 23 10.49 -6.40 -18.77
CA ASN A 23 10.37 -5.26 -17.88
C ASN A 23 9.40 -5.69 -16.78
N VAL A 24 9.94 -5.94 -15.59
CA VAL A 24 9.13 -6.15 -14.39
C VAL A 24 8.72 -4.74 -13.97
N PHE A 25 7.64 -4.26 -14.59
CA PHE A 25 6.99 -3.03 -14.19
C PHE A 25 6.72 -3.10 -12.68
N ALA A 26 7.00 -2.01 -11.97
CA ALA A 26 6.76 -1.96 -10.53
C ALA A 26 5.26 -2.15 -10.29
N THR A 27 4.87 -3.23 -9.60
CA THR A 27 3.45 -3.55 -9.35
C THR A 27 2.76 -2.54 -8.42
N GLU A 28 3.54 -1.65 -7.80
CA GLU A 28 3.10 -0.47 -7.08
C GLU A 28 4.05 0.68 -7.49
N GLY A 29 3.51 1.73 -8.09
CA GLY A 29 4.23 2.95 -8.47
C GLY A 29 4.32 3.96 -7.32
N ALA A 30 5.06 5.05 -7.52
CA ALA A 30 5.36 6.04 -6.48
C ALA A 30 4.14 6.83 -5.95
N CYS A 31 2.94 6.65 -6.54
CA CYS A 31 1.68 7.16 -6.02
C CYS A 31 0.64 6.06 -5.69
N SER A 32 0.95 4.77 -5.78
CA SER A 32 -0.05 3.71 -5.56
C SER A 32 -0.58 3.63 -4.12
N TYR A 33 0.21 4.03 -3.11
CA TYR A 33 -0.26 4.20 -1.73
C TYR A 33 -1.04 5.51 -1.50
N HIS A 34 -0.98 6.43 -2.46
CA HIS A 34 -1.49 7.80 -2.41
C HIS A 34 -2.75 7.96 -3.28
N SER A 35 -3.50 6.87 -3.49
CA SER A 35 -4.66 6.76 -4.38
C SER A 35 -4.37 7.06 -5.87
N GLY A 36 -3.15 6.77 -6.33
CA GLY A 36 -2.69 7.01 -7.71
C GLY A 36 -2.16 8.43 -7.93
N ALA A 37 -1.50 8.65 -9.06
CA ALA A 37 -1.00 9.95 -9.46
C ALA A 37 -2.16 10.89 -9.83
N ASN A 38 -2.01 12.17 -9.47
CA ASN A 38 -2.91 13.23 -9.90
C ASN A 38 -2.47 13.75 -11.27
N CYS A 39 -2.74 12.96 -12.31
CA CYS A 39 -2.52 13.35 -13.71
C CYS A 39 -3.47 14.50 -14.18
N GLY A 40 -3.85 15.42 -13.30
CA GLY A 40 -4.55 16.67 -13.62
C GLY A 40 -4.00 17.92 -12.92
N ILE A 41 -3.03 17.77 -11.99
CA ILE A 41 -2.46 18.89 -11.22
C ILE A 41 -1.21 19.51 -11.87
N GLY A 42 -0.37 18.70 -12.51
CA GLY A 42 0.97 19.14 -12.92
C GLY A 42 2.08 18.27 -12.34
N HIS A 43 3.29 18.83 -12.36
CA HIS A 43 4.47 18.32 -11.67
C HIS A 43 5.07 19.44 -10.80
N ILE A 44 5.79 19.09 -9.73
CA ILE A 44 6.57 20.08 -8.97
C ILE A 44 8.04 19.67 -9.04
N ASN A 45 8.89 20.54 -9.58
CA ASN A 45 10.33 20.27 -9.76
C ASN A 45 10.61 18.92 -10.47
N ASN A 46 9.92 18.71 -11.61
CA ASN A 46 9.90 17.48 -12.40
C ASN A 46 9.38 16.20 -11.70
N ARG A 47 8.77 16.29 -10.52
CA ARG A 47 8.21 15.13 -9.79
C ARG A 47 6.68 15.12 -9.84
N ALA A 48 6.10 13.93 -9.99
CA ALA A 48 4.64 13.78 -10.02
C ALA A 48 3.99 14.15 -8.67
N VAL A 49 2.76 14.65 -8.72
CA VAL A 49 1.92 14.87 -7.53
C VAL A 49 0.90 13.73 -7.45
N CYS A 50 0.71 13.14 -6.28
CA CYS A 50 -0.26 12.08 -6.05
C CYS A 50 -1.66 12.63 -5.68
N ASN A 51 -2.69 11.78 -5.64
CA ASN A 51 -4.07 12.23 -5.42
C ASN A 51 -4.36 12.77 -4.01
N ASP A 52 -3.53 12.46 -3.02
CA ASP A 52 -3.51 13.10 -1.69
C ASP A 52 -2.55 14.31 -1.59
N GLY A 53 -1.91 14.68 -2.69
CA GLY A 53 -0.93 15.77 -2.76
C GLY A 53 0.52 15.37 -2.44
N TRP A 54 0.83 14.09 -2.19
CA TRP A 54 2.22 13.66 -1.96
C TRP A 54 3.10 13.86 -3.20
N LEU A 55 4.39 14.14 -2.98
CA LEU A 55 5.36 14.35 -4.07
C LEU A 55 6.14 13.07 -4.35
N SER A 56 5.70 12.36 -5.39
CA SER A 56 6.31 11.14 -5.94
C SER A 56 7.84 11.15 -5.89
N SER A 57 8.45 10.02 -5.51
CA SER A 57 9.91 9.81 -5.65
C SER A 57 10.37 9.68 -7.10
N VAL A 58 9.46 9.26 -8.00
CA VAL A 58 9.68 9.12 -9.45
C VAL A 58 9.34 10.44 -10.17
N PRO A 59 10.10 10.84 -11.21
CA PRO A 59 9.76 12.00 -12.03
C PRO A 59 8.36 11.91 -12.66
N TYR A 60 7.86 13.06 -13.14
CA TYR A 60 6.53 13.11 -13.74
C TYR A 60 6.45 12.39 -15.09
N ASP A 61 7.40 12.68 -15.99
CA ASP A 61 7.44 12.08 -17.33
C ASP A 61 7.69 10.56 -17.29
N ASP A 62 8.20 10.05 -16.16
CA ASP A 62 8.46 8.62 -15.90
C ASP A 62 7.25 7.88 -15.27
N MET A 63 6.15 8.56 -14.96
CA MET A 63 4.94 7.93 -14.41
C MET A 63 4.13 7.24 -15.51
N GLU A 64 4.18 5.91 -15.58
CA GLU A 64 3.46 5.13 -16.61
C GLU A 64 1.94 5.42 -16.66
N GLU A 65 1.30 5.58 -15.49
CA GLU A 65 -0.11 5.99 -15.36
C GLU A 65 -0.40 7.43 -15.86
N CYS A 66 0.64 8.26 -16.01
CA CYS A 66 0.57 9.59 -16.61
C CYS A 66 1.30 9.73 -17.97
N ILE A 67 1.89 8.68 -18.57
CA ILE A 67 2.59 8.78 -19.88
C ILE A 67 1.64 9.21 -21.01
N GLY A 68 0.33 8.93 -20.89
CA GLY A 68 -0.70 9.46 -21.80
C GLY A 68 -1.09 10.93 -21.56
N TYR A 69 -0.65 11.53 -20.46
CA TYR A 69 -0.97 12.89 -20.03
C TYR A 69 0.22 13.83 -20.31
N SER A 70 0.46 14.18 -21.57
CA SER A 70 1.49 15.17 -21.91
C SER A 70 1.10 16.58 -21.44
N TYR A 71 1.37 16.89 -20.17
CA TYR A 71 1.29 18.25 -19.65
C TYR A 71 2.65 18.78 -19.18
N SER A 72 2.85 20.05 -19.48
CA SER A 72 3.64 20.97 -18.68
C SER A 72 2.75 22.19 -18.43
N CYS A 73 2.99 22.94 -17.36
CA CYS A 73 2.26 24.17 -17.10
C CYS A 73 2.65 25.24 -18.12
N THR A 74 1.90 25.34 -19.21
CA THR A 74 2.14 26.32 -20.29
C THR A 74 1.70 27.73 -19.87
N LEU A 75 0.82 27.85 -18.87
CA LEU A 75 0.42 29.13 -18.30
C LEU A 75 0.16 29.02 -16.79
N TYR A 76 0.80 29.88 -16.00
CA TYR A 76 0.56 30.04 -14.57
C TYR A 76 -0.28 31.30 -14.29
N LEU A 77 -1.35 31.15 -13.52
CA LEU A 77 -2.35 32.21 -13.28
C LEU A 77 -2.64 32.45 -11.80
N SER A 78 -3.01 33.67 -11.43
CA SER A 78 -3.59 33.95 -10.11
C SER A 78 -4.90 33.18 -9.91
N ASN A 79 -5.33 32.96 -8.66
CA ASN A 79 -6.50 32.13 -8.35
C ASN A 79 -7.77 32.54 -9.15
N GLN A 80 -8.09 33.84 -9.19
CA GLN A 80 -9.26 34.34 -9.91
C GLN A 80 -9.16 34.14 -11.45
N GLN A 81 -7.97 34.29 -12.03
CA GLN A 81 -7.73 34.06 -13.46
C GLN A 81 -7.73 32.56 -13.82
N TYR A 82 -7.19 31.72 -12.93
CA TYR A 82 -7.23 30.26 -13.04
C TYR A 82 -8.68 29.75 -13.05
N ILE A 83 -9.49 30.20 -12.09
CA ILE A 83 -10.92 29.85 -12.00
C ILE A 83 -11.66 30.30 -13.26
N SER A 84 -11.51 31.55 -13.70
CA SER A 84 -12.28 32.05 -14.85
C SER A 84 -11.91 31.35 -16.17
N GLN A 85 -10.62 31.14 -16.44
CA GLN A 85 -10.20 30.46 -17.68
C GLN A 85 -10.56 28.96 -17.68
N LYS A 86 -10.40 28.23 -16.57
CA LYS A 86 -10.84 26.83 -16.51
C LYS A 86 -12.37 26.69 -16.54
N THR A 87 -13.14 27.65 -16.00
CA THR A 87 -14.61 27.61 -16.09
C THR A 87 -15.09 27.69 -17.54
N VAL A 88 -14.55 28.63 -18.34
CA VAL A 88 -14.89 28.75 -19.77
C VAL A 88 -14.50 27.49 -20.54
N LEU A 89 -13.23 27.05 -20.43
CA LEU A 89 -12.75 25.86 -21.16
C LEU A 89 -13.46 24.57 -20.75
N LYS A 90 -13.90 24.44 -19.49
CA LYS A 90 -14.73 23.31 -19.04
C LYS A 90 -16.10 23.31 -19.71
N GLN A 91 -16.71 24.49 -19.87
CA GLN A 91 -17.99 24.63 -20.57
C GLN A 91 -17.85 24.33 -22.07
N ASP A 92 -16.77 24.79 -22.72
CA ASP A 92 -16.46 24.46 -24.12
C ASP A 92 -16.31 22.94 -24.31
N LEU A 93 -15.57 22.27 -23.40
CA LEU A 93 -15.37 20.81 -23.42
C LEU A 93 -16.68 20.03 -23.20
N GLU A 94 -17.57 20.51 -22.34
CA GLU A 94 -18.89 19.89 -22.12
C GLU A 94 -19.78 20.00 -23.37
N ILE A 95 -19.76 21.14 -24.06
CA ILE A 95 -20.48 21.35 -25.33
C ILE A 95 -19.93 20.42 -26.43
N GLN A 96 -18.61 20.41 -26.63
CA GLN A 96 -17.95 19.54 -27.62
C GLN A 96 -18.22 18.05 -27.36
N LYS A 97 -18.26 17.62 -26.09
CA LYS A 97 -18.59 16.24 -25.74
C LYS A 97 -20.04 15.87 -26.10
N ILE A 98 -21.00 16.76 -25.82
CA ILE A 98 -22.41 16.57 -26.22
C ILE A 98 -22.55 16.46 -27.75
N GLU A 99 -21.78 17.26 -28.50
CA GLU A 99 -21.74 17.17 -29.96
C GLU A 99 -21.18 15.82 -30.44
N ILE A 100 -20.03 15.38 -29.90
CA ILE A 100 -19.42 14.08 -30.22
C ILE A 100 -20.39 12.93 -29.94
N ASP A 101 -21.07 12.93 -28.78
CA ASP A 101 -21.98 11.86 -28.40
C ASP A 101 -23.28 11.90 -29.22
N LYS A 102 -23.73 13.08 -29.67
CA LYS A 102 -24.79 13.22 -30.67
C LYS A 102 -24.37 12.62 -32.02
N LEU A 103 -23.20 12.98 -32.55
CA LEU A 103 -22.73 12.49 -33.85
C LEU A 103 -22.60 10.95 -33.86
N LYS A 104 -22.15 10.34 -32.76
CA LYS A 104 -22.13 8.87 -32.58
C LYS A 104 -23.54 8.25 -32.57
N SER A 105 -24.51 8.94 -31.97
CA SER A 105 -25.92 8.51 -31.95
C SER A 105 -26.56 8.61 -33.34
N ASP A 106 -26.27 9.69 -34.08
CA ASP A 106 -26.68 9.82 -35.47
C ASP A 106 -26.03 8.74 -36.37
N LEU A 107 -24.79 8.32 -36.05
CA LEU A 107 -24.06 7.26 -36.77
C LEU A 107 -24.69 5.88 -36.57
N SER A 108 -24.98 5.46 -35.33
CA SER A 108 -25.63 4.16 -35.07
C SER A 108 -27.07 4.12 -35.61
N ASN A 109 -27.74 5.27 -35.67
CA ASN A 109 -29.07 5.43 -36.27
C ASN A 109 -29.05 5.31 -37.83
N LEU A 110 -27.88 5.35 -38.49
CA LEU A 110 -27.82 5.12 -39.94
C LEU A 110 -28.12 3.67 -40.32
N ASP A 111 -27.73 2.69 -39.49
CA ASP A 111 -27.94 1.27 -39.80
C ASP A 111 -29.44 0.90 -39.74
N TYR A 112 -30.18 1.48 -38.78
CA TYR A 112 -31.65 1.38 -38.73
C TYR A 112 -32.31 2.02 -39.96
N LYS A 113 -31.84 3.19 -40.39
CA LYS A 113 -32.37 3.91 -41.56
C LYS A 113 -32.04 3.21 -42.88
N GLU A 114 -30.89 2.55 -42.99
CA GLU A 114 -30.54 1.69 -44.13
C GLU A 114 -31.45 0.47 -44.19
N ALA A 115 -31.66 -0.22 -43.05
CA ALA A 115 -32.58 -1.35 -42.96
C ALA A 115 -34.02 -0.96 -43.34
N GLN A 116 -34.54 0.17 -42.84
CA GLN A 116 -35.86 0.67 -43.21
C GLN A 116 -35.95 0.99 -44.71
N ALA A 117 -34.96 1.70 -45.28
CA ALA A 117 -34.96 2.02 -46.72
C ALA A 117 -34.93 0.76 -47.61
N LEU A 118 -34.31 -0.33 -47.16
CA LEU A 118 -34.33 -1.63 -47.85
C LEU A 118 -35.70 -2.33 -47.73
N ILE A 119 -36.41 -2.18 -46.60
CA ILE A 119 -37.78 -2.68 -46.42
C ILE A 119 -38.74 -1.89 -47.31
N ASP A 120 -38.71 -0.56 -47.25
CA ASP A 120 -39.54 0.34 -48.07
C ASP A 120 -39.36 0.04 -49.57
N LEU A 121 -38.12 -0.22 -50.00
CA LEU A 121 -37.82 -0.65 -51.36
C LEU A 121 -38.49 -1.98 -51.70
N GLN A 122 -38.37 -3.01 -50.85
CA GLN A 122 -39.01 -4.31 -51.06
C GLN A 122 -40.53 -4.17 -51.18
N GLU A 123 -41.18 -3.50 -50.22
CA GLU A 123 -42.63 -3.26 -50.22
C GLU A 123 -43.10 -2.55 -51.49
N SER A 124 -42.36 -1.54 -51.95
CA SER A 124 -42.69 -0.79 -53.17
C SER A 124 -42.75 -1.65 -54.44
N THR A 125 -42.10 -2.82 -54.44
CA THR A 125 -42.00 -3.74 -55.60
C THR A 125 -42.98 -4.91 -55.56
N ILE A 126 -43.73 -5.10 -54.46
CA ILE A 126 -44.75 -6.13 -54.33
C ILE A 126 -45.78 -5.99 -55.47
N GLY A 127 -46.12 -7.10 -56.11
CA GLY A 127 -47.06 -7.14 -57.25
C GLY A 127 -46.54 -6.60 -58.58
N ARG A 128 -45.32 -6.05 -58.66
CA ARG A 128 -44.77 -5.48 -59.91
C ARG A 128 -44.03 -6.46 -60.83
N GLY A 129 -43.90 -7.74 -60.44
CA GLY A 129 -43.21 -8.77 -61.23
C GLY A 129 -41.69 -8.61 -61.34
N ILE A 130 -41.07 -7.74 -60.53
CA ILE A 130 -39.63 -7.53 -60.50
C ILE A 130 -38.93 -8.75 -59.89
N THR A 131 -37.89 -9.27 -60.54
CA THR A 131 -37.09 -10.39 -60.03
C THR A 131 -36.02 -9.90 -59.06
N ALA A 132 -35.54 -10.78 -58.17
CA ALA A 132 -34.48 -10.43 -57.21
C ALA A 132 -33.22 -9.85 -57.88
N GLY A 133 -32.81 -10.40 -59.05
CA GLY A 133 -31.71 -9.87 -59.85
C GLY A 133 -31.98 -8.47 -60.44
N GLY A 134 -33.24 -8.14 -60.74
CA GLY A 134 -33.66 -6.80 -61.17
C GLY A 134 -33.69 -5.77 -60.03
N LEU A 135 -33.85 -6.21 -58.78
CA LEU A 135 -33.85 -5.35 -57.59
C LEU A 135 -32.43 -5.00 -57.09
N GLN A 136 -31.46 -5.89 -57.34
CA GLN A 136 -30.08 -5.75 -56.84
C GLN A 136 -29.40 -4.40 -57.18
N PRO A 137 -29.57 -3.77 -58.37
CA PRO A 137 -28.98 -2.46 -58.64
C PRO A 137 -29.50 -1.33 -57.72
N GLN A 138 -30.74 -1.43 -57.25
CA GLN A 138 -31.38 -0.46 -56.37
C GLN A 138 -30.93 -0.66 -54.92
N ILE A 139 -30.86 -1.91 -54.45
CA ILE A 139 -30.21 -2.28 -53.18
C ILE A 139 -28.76 -1.78 -53.15
N ASN A 140 -28.01 -2.01 -54.23
CA ASN A 140 -26.63 -1.53 -54.36
C ASN A 140 -26.53 0.01 -54.41
N ALA A 141 -27.60 0.75 -54.74
CA ALA A 141 -27.61 2.21 -54.64
C ALA A 141 -27.79 2.66 -53.18
N ILE A 142 -28.80 2.12 -52.47
CA ILE A 142 -29.07 2.40 -51.05
C ILE A 142 -27.82 2.13 -50.20
N ASN A 143 -27.21 0.94 -50.35
CA ASN A 143 -26.05 0.55 -49.54
C ASN A 143 -24.84 1.48 -49.77
N ARG A 144 -24.66 2.01 -50.99
CA ARG A 144 -23.61 3.00 -51.29
C ARG A 144 -23.91 4.37 -50.69
N GLU A 145 -25.17 4.80 -50.72
CA GLU A 145 -25.60 6.06 -50.10
C GLU A 145 -25.37 6.04 -48.58
N TYR A 146 -25.79 4.97 -47.89
CA TYR A 146 -25.60 4.83 -46.45
C TYR A 146 -24.15 4.58 -46.04
N ALA A 147 -23.36 3.85 -46.85
CA ALA A 147 -21.91 3.79 -46.66
C ALA A 147 -21.25 5.19 -46.76
N GLN A 148 -21.65 6.02 -47.73
CA GLN A 148 -21.13 7.37 -47.87
C GLN A 148 -21.57 8.29 -46.71
N LYS A 149 -22.80 8.15 -46.19
CA LYS A 149 -23.26 8.85 -44.98
C LYS A 149 -22.43 8.45 -43.75
N ARG A 150 -22.20 7.15 -43.52
CA ARG A 150 -21.35 6.65 -42.42
C ARG A 150 -19.92 7.18 -42.51
N LEU A 151 -19.32 7.20 -43.70
CA LEU A 151 -17.97 7.74 -43.90
C LEU A 151 -17.89 9.24 -43.59
N ASN A 152 -18.83 10.05 -44.10
CA ASN A 152 -18.89 11.50 -43.83
C ASN A 152 -19.03 11.78 -42.33
N LEU A 153 -19.88 11.02 -41.64
CA LEU A 153 -20.15 11.21 -40.22
C LEU A 153 -19.01 10.70 -39.32
N SER A 154 -18.32 9.62 -39.71
CA SER A 154 -17.05 9.22 -39.05
C SER A 154 -16.01 10.34 -39.15
N GLN A 155 -15.79 10.89 -40.34
CA GLN A 155 -14.82 11.98 -40.53
C GLN A 155 -15.16 13.23 -39.71
N GLN A 156 -16.45 13.53 -39.50
CA GLN A 156 -16.89 14.59 -38.59
C GLN A 156 -16.57 14.23 -37.13
N ILE A 157 -16.88 13.01 -36.68
CA ILE A 157 -16.55 12.54 -35.32
C ILE A 157 -15.04 12.62 -35.07
N ASP A 158 -14.21 12.12 -36.00
CA ASP A 158 -12.75 12.13 -35.90
C ASP A 158 -12.20 13.57 -35.79
N THR A 159 -12.76 14.49 -36.57
CA THR A 159 -12.41 15.92 -36.54
C THR A 159 -12.79 16.56 -35.20
N THR A 160 -14.02 16.38 -34.72
CA THR A 160 -14.49 16.97 -33.46
C THR A 160 -13.77 16.34 -32.25
N VAL A 161 -13.43 15.05 -32.29
CA VAL A 161 -12.60 14.38 -31.28
C VAL A 161 -11.17 14.96 -31.26
N SER A 162 -10.57 15.28 -32.41
CA SER A 162 -9.27 15.97 -32.44
C SER A 162 -9.33 17.35 -31.78
N LEU A 163 -10.34 18.16 -32.13
CA LEU A 163 -10.55 19.49 -31.53
C LEU A 163 -10.82 19.43 -30.02
N TYR A 164 -11.56 18.40 -29.57
CA TYR A 164 -11.76 18.12 -28.16
C TYR A 164 -10.44 17.77 -27.45
N ASN A 165 -9.62 16.89 -28.03
CA ASN A 165 -8.33 16.52 -27.45
C ASN A 165 -7.37 17.70 -27.34
N ASP A 166 -7.35 18.63 -28.32
CA ASP A 166 -6.57 19.86 -28.23
C ASP A 166 -7.13 20.85 -27.21
N SER A 167 -8.46 20.91 -27.06
CA SER A 167 -9.13 21.68 -25.99
C SER A 167 -8.81 21.11 -24.59
N VAL A 168 -8.69 19.80 -24.44
CA VAL A 168 -8.27 19.13 -23.19
C VAL A 168 -6.81 19.47 -22.86
N LYS A 169 -5.89 19.44 -23.85
CA LYS A 169 -4.49 19.88 -23.64
C LYS A 169 -4.44 21.32 -23.14
N LYS A 170 -5.22 22.22 -23.74
CA LYS A 170 -5.31 23.64 -23.33
C LYS A 170 -5.88 23.81 -21.91
N TYR A 171 -6.91 23.03 -21.55
CA TYR A 171 -7.46 23.02 -20.19
C TYR A 171 -6.44 22.53 -19.15
N ASN A 172 -5.73 21.44 -19.44
CA ASN A 172 -4.74 20.85 -18.53
C ASN A 172 -3.47 21.70 -18.38
N GLY A 173 -3.02 22.42 -19.43
CA GLY A 173 -1.83 23.27 -19.39
C GLY A 173 -1.94 24.54 -18.52
N ILE A 174 -3.15 24.87 -18.04
CA ILE A 174 -3.38 26.02 -17.16
C ILE A 174 -3.22 25.60 -15.69
N CYS A 175 -2.24 26.19 -15.01
CA CYS A 175 -1.86 25.91 -13.63
C CYS A 175 -2.10 27.12 -12.70
N ARG A 176 -2.39 26.85 -11.42
CA ARG A 176 -2.62 27.90 -10.42
C ARG A 176 -1.33 28.32 -9.72
N ILE A 177 -1.13 29.62 -9.55
CA ILE A 177 -0.17 30.20 -8.62
C ILE A 177 -0.79 30.15 -7.22
N TYR A 178 -0.08 29.53 -6.28
CA TYR A 178 -0.41 29.52 -4.87
C TYR A 178 0.41 30.60 -4.14
N THR A 179 -0.18 31.30 -3.17
CA THR A 179 0.58 32.14 -2.23
C THR A 179 1.39 31.27 -1.27
N ASP A 180 2.39 31.82 -0.60
CA ASP A 180 3.15 31.06 0.41
C ASP A 180 2.30 30.76 1.64
N GLU A 181 1.29 31.57 1.96
CA GLU A 181 0.29 31.27 2.98
C GLU A 181 -0.55 30.04 2.59
N GLU A 182 -1.06 29.98 1.35
CA GLU A 182 -1.81 28.82 0.85
C GLU A 182 -0.95 27.55 0.88
N LYS A 183 0.33 27.64 0.51
CA LYS A 183 1.27 26.50 0.58
C LYS A 183 1.55 26.08 2.02
N ASN A 184 1.74 27.02 2.95
CA ASN A 184 1.88 26.71 4.38
C ASN A 184 0.62 26.00 4.91
N ASN A 185 -0.57 26.47 4.55
CA ASN A 185 -1.82 25.84 4.95
C ASN A 185 -1.98 24.42 4.39
N ILE A 186 -1.54 24.16 3.14
CA ILE A 186 -1.47 22.80 2.57
C ILE A 186 -0.49 21.92 3.38
N CYS A 187 0.69 22.41 3.72
CA CYS A 187 1.64 21.67 4.56
C CYS A 187 1.05 21.34 5.96
N VAL A 188 0.32 22.29 6.56
CA VAL A 188 -0.32 22.12 7.88
C VAL A 188 -1.54 21.20 7.83
N GLN A 189 -2.29 21.18 6.72
CA GLN A 189 -3.40 20.24 6.54
C GLN A 189 -2.89 18.79 6.34
N ASN A 190 -1.88 18.60 5.50
CA ASN A 190 -1.39 17.26 5.16
C ASN A 190 -0.50 16.62 6.24
N PHE A 191 0.10 17.42 7.13
CA PHE A 191 1.06 16.94 8.13
C PHE A 191 0.86 17.52 9.54
N GLY A 192 -0.30 18.16 9.80
CA GLY A 192 -0.62 18.82 11.06
C GLY A 192 0.26 20.05 11.34
N ASN A 193 0.18 20.56 12.58
CA ASN A 193 0.85 21.78 13.04
C ASN A 193 2.41 21.73 13.02
N GLN A 194 3.01 20.67 12.48
CA GLN A 194 4.45 20.42 12.50
C GLN A 194 5.18 20.73 11.20
N GLN A 195 4.53 21.26 10.16
CA GLN A 195 5.20 21.57 8.89
C GLN A 195 5.03 23.03 8.42
N LYS A 196 6.04 23.50 7.68
CA LYS A 196 6.12 24.83 7.08
C LYS A 196 6.53 24.70 5.61
N PHE A 197 6.03 25.57 4.74
CA PHE A 197 6.52 25.69 3.38
C PHE A 197 7.85 26.48 3.34
N ASN A 198 8.87 25.92 2.66
CA ASN A 198 10.17 26.54 2.44
C ASN A 198 10.78 26.08 1.11
N ASN A 199 11.30 27.01 0.30
CA ASN A 199 12.01 26.74 -0.97
C ASN A 199 11.33 25.72 -1.92
N GLY A 200 10.00 25.71 -2.00
CA GLY A 200 9.26 24.79 -2.89
C GLY A 200 8.74 23.51 -2.22
N PHE A 201 9.05 23.26 -0.95
CA PHE A 201 8.73 22.01 -0.25
C PHE A 201 8.08 22.26 1.12
N CYS A 202 7.25 21.32 1.57
CA CYS A 202 6.89 21.23 2.98
C CYS A 202 8.06 20.63 3.76
N VAL A 203 8.45 21.26 4.86
CA VAL A 203 9.53 20.81 5.75
C VAL A 203 9.03 20.70 7.18
N ALA A 204 9.50 19.67 7.90
CA ALA A 204 9.23 19.51 9.32
C ALA A 204 9.87 20.64 10.14
N LEU A 205 9.10 21.19 11.08
CA LEU A 205 9.60 22.08 12.11
C LEU A 205 10.51 21.28 13.06
N PRO A 206 11.67 21.82 13.48
CA PRO A 206 12.51 21.15 14.46
C PRO A 206 11.77 21.06 15.81
N PRO A 207 11.88 19.94 16.55
CA PRO A 207 11.20 19.78 17.82
C PRO A 207 11.71 20.81 18.84
N ILE A 208 10.78 21.50 19.51
CA ILE A 208 11.09 22.53 20.50
C ILE A 208 11.56 21.86 21.81
N VAL A 209 12.85 21.55 21.86
CA VAL A 209 13.50 21.00 23.06
C VAL A 209 13.54 22.04 24.18
N THR A 210 12.88 21.73 25.29
CA THR A 210 12.87 22.58 26.49
C THR A 210 13.96 22.12 27.47
N ALA A 211 14.56 23.04 28.21
CA ALA A 211 15.57 22.72 29.22
C ALA A 211 14.92 22.20 30.52
N CYS A 212 15.57 21.25 31.21
CA CYS A 212 15.03 20.72 32.47
C CYS A 212 15.21 21.71 33.63
N SER A 213 14.15 21.91 34.41
CA SER A 213 14.12 22.84 35.55
C SER A 213 13.82 22.16 36.89
N LEU A 214 13.26 20.94 36.87
CA LEU A 214 12.91 20.16 38.04
C LEU A 214 13.29 18.68 37.84
N TRP A 215 13.60 17.99 38.94
CA TRP A 215 14.04 16.59 38.93
C TRP A 215 13.43 15.81 40.09
N THR A 216 12.87 14.64 39.80
CA THR A 216 12.65 13.58 40.79
C THR A 216 13.88 12.69 40.81
N TYR A 217 14.35 12.34 42.00
CA TYR A 217 15.57 11.57 42.20
C TYR A 217 15.30 10.20 42.81
N SER A 218 16.24 9.27 42.67
CA SER A 218 16.24 8.04 43.46
C SER A 218 16.50 8.34 44.93
N ASN A 219 16.21 7.34 45.77
CA ASN A 219 16.80 7.27 47.10
C ASN A 219 18.33 7.40 47.00
N TRP A 220 18.92 7.98 48.03
CA TRP A 220 20.38 7.98 48.21
C TRP A 220 20.89 6.55 48.40
N THR A 221 22.08 6.27 47.87
CA THR A 221 22.80 5.02 48.13
C THR A 221 23.16 4.88 49.62
N ASN A 222 23.54 3.67 50.05
CA ASN A 222 24.05 3.46 51.40
C ASN A 222 25.27 4.36 51.66
N CYS A 223 25.45 4.80 52.90
CA CYS A 223 26.56 5.66 53.26
C CYS A 223 27.90 4.92 53.14
N VAL A 224 28.76 5.33 52.21
CA VAL A 224 30.09 4.74 51.98
C VAL A 224 31.13 5.85 52.08
N ASN A 225 32.12 5.66 52.97
CA ASN A 225 33.20 6.62 53.22
C ASN A 225 32.70 8.07 53.46
N GLY A 226 31.59 8.20 54.19
CA GLY A 226 30.97 9.49 54.52
C GLY A 226 30.25 10.18 53.35
N LYS A 227 30.08 9.52 52.20
CA LYS A 227 29.37 10.05 51.02
C LYS A 227 28.22 9.14 50.55
N GLN A 228 27.24 9.76 49.89
CA GLN A 228 26.14 9.12 49.18
C GLN A 228 25.98 9.71 47.78
N THR A 229 25.42 8.91 46.89
CA THR A 229 25.09 9.27 45.50
C THR A 229 23.64 8.92 45.20
N ARG A 230 23.05 9.55 44.19
CA ARG A 230 21.71 9.21 43.68
C ARG A 230 21.62 9.52 42.18
N SER A 231 20.63 8.93 41.52
CA SER A 231 20.33 9.21 40.11
C SER A 231 19.10 10.10 39.98
N VAL A 232 18.94 10.75 38.82
CA VAL A 232 17.64 11.28 38.39
C VAL A 232 16.75 10.09 38.01
N ILE A 233 15.50 10.07 38.48
CA ILE A 233 14.44 9.16 38.02
C ILE A 233 13.64 9.81 36.90
N SER A 234 13.33 11.10 37.02
CA SER A 234 12.67 11.87 35.96
C SER A 234 13.07 13.34 36.01
N SER A 235 13.00 13.99 34.86
CA SER A 235 13.21 15.43 34.69
C SER A 235 11.93 16.06 34.14
N TYR A 236 11.64 17.30 34.54
CA TYR A 236 10.47 18.05 34.08
C TYR A 236 10.89 19.39 33.42
N PRO A 237 10.21 19.84 32.35
CA PRO A 237 9.07 19.20 31.66
C PRO A 237 9.44 17.87 30.98
N ASN A 238 8.47 16.98 30.76
CA ASN A 238 8.73 15.67 30.16
C ASN A 238 9.46 15.82 28.81
N ASN A 239 10.47 14.97 28.59
CA ASN A 239 11.37 15.00 27.42
C ASN A 239 12.22 16.28 27.28
N CYS A 240 12.45 17.00 28.38
CA CYS A 240 13.44 18.08 28.43
C CYS A 240 14.89 17.57 28.28
N ILE A 241 15.82 18.45 27.87
CA ILE A 241 17.24 18.14 27.68
C ILE A 241 18.12 19.20 28.38
N GLY A 242 19.11 18.77 29.17
CA GLY A 242 20.09 19.63 29.85
C GLY A 242 19.76 19.95 31.33
N GLY A 243 20.46 20.93 31.90
CA GLY A 243 20.31 21.39 33.30
C GLY A 243 21.30 20.76 34.30
N ASN A 244 21.17 21.12 35.58
CA ASN A 244 22.17 20.87 36.64
C ASN A 244 21.58 20.12 37.86
N PRO A 245 21.40 18.79 37.81
CA PRO A 245 20.83 18.00 38.92
C PRO A 245 21.83 17.73 40.06
N ILE A 246 21.34 17.58 41.30
CA ILE A 246 22.16 17.33 42.50
C ILE A 246 22.22 15.82 42.82
N LEU A 247 23.40 15.23 42.57
CA LEU A 247 23.60 13.76 42.56
C LEU A 247 24.53 13.21 43.65
N GLY A 248 25.10 14.05 44.52
CA GLY A 248 26.02 13.65 45.60
C GLY A 248 25.81 14.44 46.89
N GLN A 249 25.96 13.79 48.06
CA GLN A 249 25.94 14.42 49.39
C GLN A 249 26.82 13.67 50.41
N SER A 250 26.90 14.17 51.65
CA SER A 250 27.58 13.53 52.79
C SER A 250 26.61 12.82 53.74
N CYS A 251 27.08 11.87 54.57
CA CYS A 251 26.22 10.95 55.35
C CYS A 251 26.87 10.35 56.62
N GLN A 252 26.09 9.62 57.42
CA GLN A 252 26.48 8.77 58.58
C GLN A 252 25.72 7.41 58.52
N TYR A 253 25.88 6.48 59.49
CA TYR A 253 25.50 5.04 59.35
C TYR A 253 24.82 4.42 60.61
N GLU A 254 23.77 3.60 60.46
CA GLU A 254 23.01 2.90 61.54
C GLU A 254 22.51 1.47 61.13
N ILE A 255 22.03 0.61 62.06
CA ILE A 255 21.79 -0.86 61.84
C ILE A 255 20.65 -1.49 62.70
N LYS A 256 19.70 -2.30 62.13
CA LYS A 256 18.99 -3.53 62.67
C LYS A 256 17.88 -4.13 61.73
N THR A 257 17.13 -5.20 62.11
CA THR A 257 16.53 -6.29 61.23
C THR A 257 14.99 -6.64 61.37
N GLU A 258 14.40 -7.54 60.52
CA GLU A 258 12.93 -7.78 60.21
C GLU A 258 12.34 -9.25 60.30
N GLU A 259 11.01 -9.51 60.01
CA GLU A 259 10.39 -10.74 59.32
C GLU A 259 8.86 -10.61 58.80
N LYS A 260 8.20 -11.59 58.07
CA LYS A 260 7.12 -11.38 56.97
C LYS A 260 6.05 -12.51 56.49
N ASN A 261 5.13 -12.21 55.49
CA ASN A 261 4.46 -12.99 54.31
C ASN A 261 2.97 -13.62 54.35
N ASN A 262 2.17 -14.11 53.31
CA ASN A 262 1.71 -13.80 51.87
C ASN A 262 0.60 -14.79 51.19
N ASN A 263 -0.01 -14.51 49.97
CA ASN A 263 -0.74 -15.38 48.89
C ASN A 263 -2.34 -15.48 48.76
N ALA A 264 -3.12 -15.98 47.72
CA ALA A 264 -3.14 -16.15 46.18
C ALA A 264 -4.46 -16.82 45.50
N THR A 265 -4.64 -16.90 44.12
CA THR A 265 -5.55 -17.77 43.18
C THR A 265 -7.10 -17.49 42.91
N THR A 266 -7.99 -17.92 41.91
CA THR A 266 -8.20 -18.66 40.55
C THR A 266 -9.73 -18.53 40.05
N ASN A 267 -10.50 -19.01 38.98
CA ASN A 267 -10.58 -19.73 37.62
C ASN A 267 -12.11 -19.71 37.06
N ASN A 268 -12.78 -20.20 35.93
CA ASN A 268 -12.60 -20.90 34.58
C ASN A 268 -13.76 -20.72 33.45
N GLN A 269 -14.28 -21.74 32.65
CA GLN A 269 -14.53 -21.69 31.14
C GLN A 269 -15.57 -22.69 30.39
N THR A 270 -16.16 -22.41 29.16
CA THR A 270 -16.99 -23.33 28.23
C THR A 270 -17.02 -23.01 26.66
N LYS A 271 -17.77 -23.74 25.74
CA LYS A 271 -17.67 -23.78 24.21
C LYS A 271 -18.97 -24.09 23.34
N GLU A 272 -18.96 -23.82 21.99
CA GLU A 272 -19.95 -24.31 20.95
C GLU A 272 -19.35 -24.75 19.54
N ASN A 273 -20.15 -24.95 18.44
CA ASN A 273 -19.80 -25.75 17.20
C ASN A 273 -20.40 -25.29 15.83
N SER A 274 -19.72 -25.46 14.67
CA SER A 274 -20.15 -25.04 13.30
C SER A 274 -19.26 -25.58 12.14
N ASN A 275 -19.72 -25.51 10.87
CA ASN A 275 -19.03 -26.09 9.71
C ASN A 275 -18.90 -25.15 8.48
N SER A 276 -17.70 -24.57 8.26
CA SER A 276 -17.36 -23.82 7.03
C SER A 276 -15.85 -23.61 6.77
N ASN A 277 -14.95 -24.54 7.21
CA ASN A 277 -13.49 -24.32 7.11
C ASN A 277 -12.61 -25.58 6.87
N LEU A 278 -13.16 -26.62 6.24
CA LEU A 278 -12.52 -27.96 6.18
C LEU A 278 -11.22 -28.03 5.34
N ASN A 279 -11.04 -27.16 4.34
CA ASN A 279 -9.78 -27.10 3.58
C ASN A 279 -8.60 -26.54 4.40
N GLY A 280 -8.85 -25.98 5.59
CA GLY A 280 -7.81 -25.49 6.51
C GLY A 280 -7.28 -26.56 7.45
N LYS A 281 -8.19 -27.21 8.18
CA LYS A 281 -7.84 -28.25 9.17
C LYS A 281 -6.98 -29.35 8.57
N ASN A 282 -7.36 -29.83 7.38
CA ASN A 282 -6.64 -30.89 6.67
C ASN A 282 -5.14 -30.57 6.46
N PHE A 283 -4.77 -29.31 6.19
CA PHE A 283 -3.37 -28.90 6.05
C PHE A 283 -2.60 -28.93 7.39
N ILE A 284 -3.21 -28.41 8.47
CA ILE A 284 -2.61 -28.38 9.81
C ILE A 284 -2.48 -29.80 10.38
N GLU A 285 -3.49 -30.63 10.17
CA GLU A 285 -3.53 -32.04 10.57
C GLU A 285 -2.49 -32.85 9.78
N GLN A 286 -2.33 -32.61 8.47
CA GLN A 286 -1.23 -33.19 7.68
C GLN A 286 0.15 -32.77 8.21
N GLU A 287 0.45 -31.48 8.36
CA GLU A 287 1.79 -31.05 8.79
C GLU A 287 2.12 -31.53 10.22
N LYS A 288 1.12 -31.71 11.11
CA LYS A 288 1.29 -32.40 12.40
C LYS A 288 1.79 -33.84 12.25
N THR A 289 1.31 -34.60 11.26
CA THR A 289 1.81 -35.97 11.00
C THR A 289 3.24 -36.02 10.47
N LEU A 290 3.78 -34.90 9.97
CA LEU A 290 5.13 -34.79 9.42
C LEU A 290 6.18 -34.36 10.47
N ILE A 291 5.78 -34.10 11.72
CA ILE A 291 6.69 -33.85 12.84
C ILE A 291 7.33 -35.17 13.28
N THR A 292 8.63 -35.34 13.02
CA THR A 292 9.37 -36.56 13.40
C THR A 292 9.98 -36.47 14.79
N LYS A 293 10.52 -35.31 15.18
CA LYS A 293 11.11 -35.04 16.50
C LYS A 293 11.20 -33.54 16.74
N ILE A 294 10.67 -33.07 17.88
CA ILE A 294 10.75 -31.67 18.29
C ILE A 294 12.17 -31.33 18.76
N ASP A 295 12.79 -30.32 18.15
CA ASP A 295 14.07 -29.74 18.58
C ASP A 295 13.83 -28.42 19.35
N LYS A 296 13.87 -28.51 20.68
CA LYS A 296 13.69 -27.36 21.58
C LYS A 296 14.79 -26.30 21.46
N ASN A 297 15.96 -26.62 20.90
CA ASN A 297 17.01 -25.63 20.66
C ASN A 297 16.73 -24.86 19.36
N LEU A 298 16.23 -25.53 18.33
CA LEU A 298 15.73 -24.87 17.12
C LEU A 298 14.56 -23.94 17.45
N SER A 299 13.52 -24.43 18.12
CA SER A 299 12.33 -23.64 18.46
C SER A 299 12.67 -22.39 19.30
N LYS A 300 13.67 -22.48 20.19
CA LYS A 300 14.20 -21.32 20.94
C LYS A 300 14.99 -20.35 20.08
N ARG A 301 15.74 -20.83 19.08
CA ARG A 301 16.55 -20.00 18.19
C ARG A 301 15.69 -19.16 17.24
N VAL A 302 14.58 -19.69 16.78
CA VAL A 302 13.62 -18.99 15.89
C VAL A 302 12.38 -18.48 16.63
N ILE A 303 12.42 -18.40 17.96
CA ILE A 303 11.31 -17.94 18.79
C ILE A 303 10.86 -16.53 18.34
N GLY A 304 9.55 -16.31 18.23
CA GLY A 304 9.01 -15.01 17.86
C GLY A 304 9.20 -14.61 16.39
N ASN A 305 9.83 -15.43 15.55
CA ASN A 305 10.10 -15.10 14.16
C ASN A 305 8.97 -15.54 13.23
N ILE A 306 8.90 -14.86 12.08
CA ILE A 306 8.17 -15.31 10.90
C ILE A 306 9.11 -16.18 10.05
N LEU A 307 8.62 -17.32 9.57
CA LEU A 307 9.39 -18.29 8.77
C LEU A 307 8.73 -18.52 7.41
N LEU A 308 9.52 -18.71 6.36
CA LEU A 308 9.05 -19.07 5.00
C LEU A 308 9.70 -20.38 4.53
N GLN A 309 8.90 -21.35 4.08
CA GLN A 309 9.42 -22.60 3.49
C GLN A 309 9.97 -22.35 2.07
N VAL A 310 11.30 -22.38 1.93
CA VAL A 310 11.99 -22.01 0.68
C VAL A 310 12.06 -23.13 -0.38
N GLU A 311 11.62 -24.34 -0.02
CA GLU A 311 11.78 -25.55 -0.84
C GLU A 311 10.48 -26.01 -1.53
N LYS A 312 9.37 -25.28 -1.37
CA LYS A 312 8.04 -25.70 -1.84
C LYS A 312 7.18 -24.52 -2.33
N ASN A 313 6.06 -24.20 -1.69
CA ASN A 313 5.11 -23.18 -2.16
C ASN A 313 5.31 -21.81 -1.48
N GLY A 314 6.35 -21.63 -0.66
CA GLY A 314 6.49 -20.44 0.18
C GLY A 314 5.59 -20.46 1.42
N GLU A 315 5.20 -21.64 1.91
CA GLU A 315 4.34 -21.78 3.09
C GLU A 315 4.91 -21.02 4.31
N GLY A 316 4.14 -20.04 4.80
CA GLY A 316 4.55 -19.12 5.86
C GLY A 316 4.06 -19.52 7.25
N TRP A 317 4.88 -19.24 8.27
CA TRP A 317 4.63 -19.58 9.68
C TRP A 317 5.04 -18.46 10.63
N TYR A 318 4.45 -18.43 11.82
CA TYR A 318 4.80 -17.57 12.95
C TYR A 318 5.13 -18.45 14.17
N VAL A 319 6.29 -18.26 14.80
CA VAL A 319 6.70 -19.03 15.98
C VAL A 319 6.31 -18.27 17.24
N TYR A 320 5.28 -18.70 17.96
CA TYR A 320 4.72 -17.91 19.06
C TYR A 320 5.66 -17.90 20.30
N PRO A 321 5.97 -16.72 20.90
CA PRO A 321 6.94 -16.64 21.99
C PRO A 321 6.63 -17.42 23.28
N ASP A 322 5.35 -17.60 23.65
CA ASP A 322 5.04 -18.17 24.98
C ASP A 322 5.04 -19.71 24.99
N ASP A 323 4.85 -20.38 23.85
CA ASP A 323 4.81 -21.85 23.74
C ASP A 323 5.83 -22.45 22.76
N GLN A 324 6.55 -21.61 21.99
CA GLN A 324 7.58 -22.00 21.01
C GLN A 324 7.05 -22.88 19.86
N LYS A 325 5.73 -22.86 19.58
CA LYS A 325 5.12 -23.57 18.46
C LYS A 325 5.04 -22.71 17.20
N LYS A 326 5.07 -23.35 16.02
CA LYS A 326 4.75 -22.70 14.74
C LYS A 326 3.24 -22.70 14.49
N TYR A 327 2.71 -21.56 14.08
CA TYR A 327 1.33 -21.35 13.64
C TYR A 327 1.33 -20.92 12.18
N TYR A 328 0.39 -21.42 11.37
CA TYR A 328 0.38 -21.22 9.92
C TYR A 328 -0.17 -19.85 9.52
N LEU A 329 0.53 -19.12 8.64
CA LEU A 329 0.12 -17.80 8.15
C LEU A 329 -0.52 -17.85 6.75
N GLY A 330 -0.43 -18.97 6.02
CA GLY A 330 -0.69 -19.03 4.57
C GLY A 330 -2.14 -18.84 4.11
N ARG A 331 -3.09 -18.53 5.00
CA ARG A 331 -4.46 -18.14 4.64
C ARG A 331 -4.93 -16.96 5.51
N PRO A 332 -5.73 -16.01 4.99
CA PRO A 332 -6.22 -14.87 5.76
C PRO A 332 -6.95 -15.24 7.06
N ALA A 333 -7.70 -16.36 7.05
CA ALA A 333 -8.41 -16.85 8.24
C ALA A 333 -7.46 -17.34 9.34
N ASP A 334 -6.33 -17.97 9.00
CA ASP A 334 -5.36 -18.44 9.99
C ASP A 334 -4.59 -17.26 10.59
N ALA A 335 -4.13 -16.34 9.74
CA ALA A 335 -3.48 -15.10 10.18
C ALA A 335 -4.40 -14.25 11.09
N PHE A 336 -5.69 -14.14 10.76
CA PHE A 336 -6.68 -13.48 11.62
C PHE A 336 -6.88 -14.22 12.95
N SER A 337 -7.00 -15.55 12.95
CA SER A 337 -7.07 -16.34 14.18
C SER A 337 -5.81 -16.16 15.05
N ILE A 338 -4.62 -16.12 14.45
CA ILE A 338 -3.34 -15.84 15.12
C ILE A 338 -3.38 -14.46 15.79
N MET A 339 -3.69 -13.40 15.04
CA MET A 339 -3.77 -12.04 15.60
C MET A 339 -4.79 -11.97 16.74
N ARG A 340 -5.99 -12.53 16.56
CA ARG A 340 -7.08 -12.45 17.56
C ARG A 340 -6.83 -13.24 18.85
N ASN A 341 -6.11 -14.36 18.79
CA ASN A 341 -5.97 -15.27 19.94
C ASN A 341 -4.55 -15.30 20.55
N LEU A 342 -3.53 -14.87 19.80
CA LEU A 342 -2.12 -14.81 20.23
C LEU A 342 -1.58 -13.36 20.24
N GLY A 343 -2.38 -12.38 19.83
CA GLY A 343 -2.06 -10.96 19.95
C GLY A 343 -2.24 -10.47 21.39
N LEU A 344 -1.27 -9.72 21.89
CA LEU A 344 -1.32 -9.08 23.20
C LEU A 344 -1.94 -7.68 23.07
N GLY A 345 -3.08 -7.46 23.72
CA GLY A 345 -3.71 -6.15 23.80
C GLY A 345 -2.80 -5.13 24.50
N ILE A 346 -2.66 -3.95 23.90
CA ILE A 346 -1.87 -2.83 24.41
C ILE A 346 -2.69 -1.54 24.28
N LYS A 347 -2.52 -0.64 25.25
CA LYS A 347 -3.11 0.70 25.23
C LYS A 347 -2.52 1.52 24.11
N HIS A 348 -3.32 2.34 23.42
CA HIS A 348 -2.86 3.22 22.34
C HIS A 348 -1.68 4.10 22.78
N SER A 349 -1.73 4.57 24.03
CA SER A 349 -0.65 5.35 24.66
C SER A 349 0.64 4.55 24.90
N GLU A 350 0.57 3.29 25.35
CA GLU A 350 1.77 2.44 25.54
C GLU A 350 2.35 1.98 24.20
N LEU A 351 1.47 1.68 23.23
CA LEU A 351 1.82 1.34 21.85
C LEU A 351 2.59 2.48 21.16
N ASN A 352 2.07 3.71 21.24
CA ASN A 352 2.74 4.90 20.70
C ASN A 352 4.10 5.16 21.37
N ASN A 353 4.23 4.90 22.69
CA ASN A 353 5.53 5.04 23.37
C ASN A 353 6.58 4.08 22.82
N TYR A 354 6.21 2.84 22.51
CA TYR A 354 7.14 1.86 21.95
C TYR A 354 7.37 2.01 20.44
N LEU A 355 6.37 2.48 19.67
CA LEU A 355 6.49 2.82 18.25
C LEU A 355 7.52 3.93 18.00
N ASN A 356 7.58 4.93 18.88
CA ASN A 356 8.57 6.02 18.82
C ASN A 356 9.94 5.65 19.44
N ALA A 357 10.14 4.38 19.81
CA ALA A 357 11.33 3.89 20.49
C ALA A 357 11.70 2.47 20.00
N LYS A 358 11.94 1.56 20.95
CA LYS A 358 11.97 0.11 20.73
C LYS A 358 11.08 -0.55 21.77
N PHE A 359 10.45 -1.66 21.40
CA PHE A 359 9.71 -2.49 22.35
C PHE A 359 10.68 -3.15 23.34
N PRO A 360 10.29 -3.34 24.61
CA PRO A 360 11.09 -4.09 25.56
C PRO A 360 11.21 -5.56 25.11
N SER A 361 12.34 -6.20 25.39
CA SER A 361 12.63 -7.58 24.96
C SER A 361 11.59 -8.62 25.41
N ARG A 362 10.82 -8.35 26.49
CA ARG A 362 9.64 -9.15 26.91
C ARG A 362 8.53 -9.25 25.84
N LEU A 363 8.52 -8.34 24.86
CA LEU A 363 7.57 -8.26 23.75
C LEU A 363 8.21 -8.66 22.41
N SER A 364 9.49 -9.08 22.42
CA SER A 364 10.19 -9.57 21.23
C SER A 364 9.40 -10.67 20.53
N GLY A 365 9.12 -10.51 19.24
CA GLY A 365 8.40 -11.49 18.43
C GLY A 365 6.93 -11.67 18.79
N LYS A 366 6.32 -10.78 19.57
CA LYS A 366 4.88 -10.79 19.81
C LYS A 366 4.14 -10.00 18.73
N ILE A 367 2.85 -10.30 18.60
CA ILE A 367 1.89 -9.42 17.92
C ILE A 367 1.23 -8.57 19.00
N MET A 368 1.18 -7.27 18.80
CA MET A 368 0.53 -6.30 19.68
C MET A 368 -0.74 -5.78 18.99
N LEU A 369 -1.84 -5.65 19.73
CA LEU A 369 -3.11 -5.10 19.23
C LEU A 369 -3.47 -3.81 19.97
N ASP A 370 -3.76 -2.74 19.24
CA ASP A 370 -4.36 -1.54 19.83
C ASP A 370 -5.82 -1.85 20.24
N VAL A 371 -6.06 -1.88 21.55
CA VAL A 371 -7.41 -2.14 22.11
C VAL A 371 -8.16 -0.86 22.49
N GLU A 372 -7.61 0.31 22.18
CA GLU A 372 -8.22 1.63 22.47
C GLU A 372 -8.56 2.42 21.18
N GLN A 373 -8.18 1.93 19.99
CA GLN A 373 -8.53 2.49 18.67
C GLN A 373 -9.30 1.49 17.77
N ASN A 374 -8.84 1.21 16.55
CA ASN A 374 -9.55 0.44 15.51
C ASN A 374 -9.17 -1.06 15.47
N GLY A 375 -8.39 -1.55 16.45
CA GLY A 375 -7.87 -2.92 16.46
C GLY A 375 -6.54 -3.08 15.71
N GLU A 376 -5.76 -2.02 15.55
CA GLU A 376 -4.50 -2.00 14.80
C GLU A 376 -3.50 -3.05 15.31
N ALA A 377 -3.02 -3.91 14.41
CA ALA A 377 -2.08 -4.97 14.72
C ALA A 377 -0.64 -4.61 14.34
N TYR A 378 0.33 -4.98 15.18
CA TYR A 378 1.76 -4.77 14.95
C TYR A 378 2.61 -5.98 15.35
N TYR A 379 3.43 -6.49 14.44
CA TYR A 379 4.46 -7.50 14.71
C TYR A 379 5.71 -6.83 15.30
N ILE A 380 6.21 -7.31 16.44
CA ILE A 380 7.44 -6.82 17.06
C ILE A 380 8.60 -7.67 16.57
N ASN A 381 9.41 -7.15 15.66
CA ASN A 381 10.50 -7.90 15.06
C ASN A 381 11.60 -8.26 16.10
N PRO A 382 11.98 -9.54 16.26
CA PRO A 382 12.99 -9.95 17.24
C PRO A 382 14.36 -9.29 17.10
N ASP A 383 14.83 -9.08 15.86
CA ASP A 383 16.21 -8.62 15.60
C ASP A 383 16.44 -7.16 16.02
N ASP A 384 15.45 -6.28 15.84
CA ASP A 384 15.59 -4.85 16.09
C ASP A 384 14.57 -4.27 17.08
N LEU A 385 13.62 -5.06 17.55
CA LEU A 385 12.56 -4.70 18.50
C LEU A 385 11.68 -3.51 18.05
N LYS A 386 11.55 -3.29 16.73
CA LYS A 386 10.56 -2.35 16.18
C LYS A 386 9.22 -3.04 15.90
N ALA A 387 8.15 -2.26 15.96
CA ALA A 387 6.83 -2.66 15.50
C ALA A 387 6.67 -2.47 13.99
N TYR A 388 6.09 -3.46 13.32
CA TYR A 388 5.74 -3.45 11.91
C TYR A 388 4.24 -3.73 11.75
N TYR A 389 3.54 -2.83 11.05
CA TYR A 389 2.07 -2.82 10.94
C TYR A 389 1.52 -4.02 10.15
N LEU A 390 0.52 -4.73 10.70
CA LEU A 390 -0.07 -5.94 10.12
C LEU A 390 -1.49 -5.76 9.55
N SER A 391 -2.20 -4.68 9.87
CA SER A 391 -3.66 -4.58 9.68
C SER A 391 -4.14 -4.59 8.21
N ARG A 392 -3.25 -4.38 7.23
CA ARG A 392 -3.57 -4.47 5.79
C ARG A 392 -2.82 -5.65 5.16
N PRO A 393 -3.44 -6.41 4.24
CA PRO A 393 -2.80 -7.57 3.60
C PRO A 393 -1.44 -7.25 2.96
N SER A 394 -1.28 -6.09 2.32
CA SER A 394 -0.02 -5.69 1.67
C SER A 394 1.12 -5.46 2.67
N ASP A 395 0.85 -4.88 3.85
CA ASP A 395 1.88 -4.74 4.89
C ASP A 395 2.27 -6.10 5.48
N ALA A 396 1.31 -7.00 5.69
CA ALA A 396 1.60 -8.37 6.14
C ALA A 396 2.43 -9.16 5.11
N PHE A 397 2.13 -9.04 3.81
CA PHE A 397 2.96 -9.62 2.75
C PHE A 397 4.36 -9.00 2.69
N ARG A 398 4.48 -7.67 2.89
CA ARG A 398 5.78 -6.99 2.97
C ARG A 398 6.61 -7.52 4.14
N ILE A 399 6.02 -7.62 5.33
CA ILE A 399 6.65 -8.17 6.54
C ILE A 399 7.12 -9.61 6.32
N MET A 400 6.28 -10.47 5.76
CA MET A 400 6.67 -11.85 5.45
C MET A 400 7.86 -11.91 4.47
N ARG A 401 7.87 -11.05 3.45
CA ARG A 401 8.95 -10.99 2.43
C ARG A 401 10.27 -10.43 2.96
N GLU A 402 10.22 -9.41 3.83
CA GLU A 402 11.40 -8.62 4.22
C GLU A 402 11.98 -9.01 5.58
N LEU A 403 11.17 -9.60 6.47
CA LEU A 403 11.58 -10.06 7.82
C LEU A 403 11.42 -11.58 8.02
N GLY A 404 10.88 -12.30 7.03
CA GLY A 404 10.68 -13.74 7.11
C GLY A 404 12.00 -14.52 6.95
N LEU A 405 12.34 -15.34 7.93
CA LEU A 405 13.51 -16.22 7.84
C LEU A 405 13.23 -17.43 6.95
N GLY A 406 14.06 -17.65 5.94
CA GLY A 406 13.99 -18.84 5.10
C GLY A 406 14.30 -20.12 5.89
N ILE A 407 13.47 -21.15 5.77
CA ILE A 407 13.63 -22.45 6.44
C ILE A 407 13.37 -23.62 5.49
N THR A 408 14.08 -24.73 5.73
CA THR A 408 13.89 -26.00 5.01
C THR A 408 12.64 -26.74 5.50
N ASN A 409 12.12 -27.66 4.69
CA ASN A 409 11.01 -28.55 5.07
C ASN A 409 11.39 -29.43 6.27
N ASP A 410 12.65 -29.87 6.34
CA ASP A 410 13.14 -30.74 7.42
C ASP A 410 13.35 -29.98 8.74
N ASP A 411 13.83 -28.74 8.71
CA ASP A 411 13.98 -27.95 9.93
C ASP A 411 12.63 -27.42 10.44
N VAL A 412 11.74 -26.97 9.57
CA VAL A 412 10.41 -26.47 10.01
C VAL A 412 9.57 -27.58 10.65
N ARG A 413 9.83 -28.86 10.35
CA ARG A 413 9.19 -30.04 10.96
C ARG A 413 9.79 -30.49 12.29
N LYS A 414 10.89 -29.86 12.72
CA LYS A 414 11.43 -30.02 14.08
C LYS A 414 10.81 -29.01 15.07
N ILE A 415 9.91 -28.15 14.60
CA ILE A 415 9.15 -27.19 15.42
C ILE A 415 7.70 -27.71 15.56
N ASP A 416 7.22 -27.77 16.80
CA ASP A 416 5.87 -28.26 17.11
C ASP A 416 4.77 -27.34 16.53
N VAL A 417 3.63 -27.90 16.12
CA VAL A 417 2.55 -27.18 15.41
C VAL A 417 1.45 -26.75 16.38
N GLY A 418 1.24 -25.45 16.46
CA GLY A 418 0.10 -24.85 17.15
C GLY A 418 -1.20 -25.00 16.36
N GLU A 419 -2.31 -25.11 17.07
CA GLU A 419 -3.66 -25.04 16.50
C GLU A 419 -4.52 -24.13 17.36
N ILE A 420 -5.18 -23.16 16.72
CA ILE A 420 -6.11 -22.25 17.38
C ILE A 420 -7.50 -22.85 17.22
N LEU A 421 -8.01 -23.43 18.31
CA LEU A 421 -9.36 -23.95 18.35
C LEU A 421 -10.34 -22.77 18.43
N ASN A 422 -10.85 -22.34 17.28
CA ASN A 422 -11.92 -21.35 17.20
C ASN A 422 -13.13 -21.84 18.03
N SER A 423 -13.31 -21.28 19.23
CA SER A 423 -14.60 -21.26 19.90
C SER A 423 -15.53 -20.36 19.09
N LEU A 424 -16.70 -20.89 18.77
CA LEU A 424 -17.76 -20.18 18.08
C LEU A 424 -18.66 -19.45 19.09
#